data_AF-X1MDH8-F1
#
_entry.id   AF-X1MDH8-F1
#
_cell.length_a   1.000
_cell.length_b   1.000
_cell.length_c   1.000
_cell.angle_alpha   90.00
_cell.angle_beta   90.00
_cell.angle_gamma   90.00
#
_symmetry.space_group_name_H-M   'P 1'
#
loop_
_entity.id
_entity.type
_entity.pdbx_description
1 polymer ?
#
loop_
_entity_poly.entity_id
_entity_poly.type
_entity_poly.pdbx_seq_one_letter_code
_entity_poly.pdbx_strand_id
1 'polypeptide(L)' 'REQLEKIRQGIPLGDYPKPEDVADAVVFLASDRARLITGYSIRIDGGMCLPVGSRTWDEYVRSHKEAVKKKTK' A
#
# COMPACT_ATOMS: atom_id res chain seq x y z
N ARG A 1 10.60 -17.35 -9.26
CA ARG A 1 11.25 -16.40 -8.32
C ARG A 1 11.19 -14.97 -8.85
N GLU A 2 11.52 -14.73 -10.13
CA GLU A 2 11.46 -13.40 -10.75
C GLU A 2 10.07 -12.72 -10.70
N GLN A 3 8.97 -13.47 -10.92
CA GLN A 3 7.61 -12.91 -10.83
C GLN A 3 7.23 -12.44 -9.42
N LEU A 4 7.68 -13.15 -8.38
CA LEU A 4 7.45 -12.72 -7.00
C LEU A 4 8.24 -11.44 -6.73
N GLU A 5 9.48 -11.35 -7.18
CA GLU A 5 10.26 -10.12 -6.97
C GLU A 5 9.64 -8.90 -7.68
N LYS A 6 9.07 -9.08 -8.88
CA LYS A 6 8.33 -8.01 -9.58
C LYS A 6 7.08 -7.57 -8.82
N ILE A 7 6.32 -8.52 -8.26
CA ILE A 7 5.14 -8.18 -7.45
C ILE A 7 5.58 -7.43 -6.19
N ARG A 8 6.64 -7.90 -5.51
CA ARG A 8 7.21 -7.25 -4.32
C ARG A 8 7.65 -5.81 -4.59
N GLN A 9 8.28 -5.55 -5.75
CA GLN A 9 8.64 -4.19 -6.17
C GLN A 9 7.44 -3.28 -6.43
N GLY A 10 6.27 -3.86 -6.72
CA GLY A 10 5.00 -3.14 -6.84
C GLY A 10 4.32 -2.85 -5.49
N ILE A 11 4.80 -3.43 -4.39
CA ILE A 11 4.30 -3.15 -3.04
C ILE A 11 5.10 -1.98 -2.46
N PRO A 12 4.46 -0.85 -2.10
CA PRO A 12 5.17 0.30 -1.54
C PRO A 12 5.99 0.00 -0.28
N LEU A 13 5.51 -0.90 0.60
CA LEU A 13 6.29 -1.33 1.77
C LEU A 13 7.39 -2.36 1.44
N GLY A 14 7.44 -2.86 0.21
CA GLY A 14 8.50 -3.76 -0.26
C GLY A 14 8.50 -5.16 0.36
N ASP A 15 7.44 -5.52 1.09
CA ASP A 15 7.23 -6.85 1.65
C ASP A 15 5.79 -7.31 1.42
N TYR A 16 5.60 -8.62 1.44
CA TYR A 16 4.29 -9.25 1.35
C TYR A 16 3.60 -9.25 2.71
N PRO A 17 2.28 -9.00 2.75
CA PRO A 17 1.50 -9.26 3.95
C PRO A 17 1.61 -10.74 4.33
N LYS A 18 1.93 -10.98 5.59
CA LYS A 18 1.98 -12.30 6.20
C LYS A 18 0.68 -12.54 6.99
N PRO A 19 0.35 -13.79 7.31
CA PRO A 19 -0.82 -14.08 8.15
C PRO A 19 -0.84 -13.29 9.47
N GLU A 20 0.34 -13.03 10.04
CA GLU A 20 0.51 -12.28 11.29
C GLU A 20 0.07 -10.82 11.15
N ASP A 21 0.31 -10.17 10.00
CA ASP A 21 -0.12 -8.78 9.78
C ASP A 21 -1.66 -8.65 9.81
N VAL A 22 -2.36 -9.67 9.30
CA VAL A 22 -3.82 -9.74 9.36
C VAL A 22 -4.29 -10.04 10.78
N ALA A 23 -3.61 -10.96 11.47
CA ALA A 23 -3.95 -11.31 12.85
C ALA A 23 -3.81 -10.10 13.78
N ASP A 24 -2.72 -9.33 13.67
CA ASP A 24 -2.49 -8.13 14.46
C ASP A 24 -3.56 -7.05 14.21
N ALA A 25 -3.95 -6.86 12.94
CA ALA A 25 -5.04 -5.95 12.58
C ALA A 25 -6.38 -6.40 13.19
N VAL A 26 -6.69 -7.70 13.16
CA VAL A 26 -7.89 -8.26 13.79
C VAL A 26 -7.86 -8.08 15.30
N VAL A 27 -6.73 -8.35 15.95
CA VAL A 27 -6.55 -8.16 17.40
C VAL A 27 -6.78 -6.69 17.79
N PHE A 28 -6.26 -5.75 16.99
CA PHE A 28 -6.54 -4.33 17.20
C PHE A 28 -8.04 -4.02 17.10
N LEU A 29 -8.70 -4.47 16.02
CA LEU A 29 -10.12 -4.21 15.77
C LEU A 29 -11.06 -4.88 16.80
N ALA A 30 -10.65 -6.01 17.36
CA ALA A 30 -11.39 -6.70 18.43
C ALA A 30 -11.19 -6.06 19.81
N SER A 31 -10.22 -5.15 19.97
CA SER A 31 -9.90 -4.53 21.26
C SER A 31 -10.68 -3.26 21.55
N ASP A 32 -10.71 -2.84 22.81
CA ASP A 32 -11.32 -1.57 23.25
C ASP A 32 -10.72 -0.33 22.56
N ARG A 33 -9.50 -0.45 22.00
CA ARG A 33 -8.85 0.64 21.26
C ARG A 33 -9.60 1.01 19.98
N ALA A 34 -10.39 0.09 19.44
CA ALA A 34 -11.17 0.26 18.23
C ALA A 34 -12.67 0.52 18.49
N ARG A 35 -13.08 0.90 19.73
CA ARG A 35 -14.50 0.96 20.14
C ARG A 35 -15.45 1.79 19.26
N LEU A 36 -14.93 2.72 18.45
CA LEU A 36 -15.71 3.57 17.53
C LEU A 36 -15.47 3.24 16.04
N ILE A 37 -14.69 2.23 15.73
CA ILE A 37 -14.41 1.81 14.35
C ILE A 37 -15.42 0.72 13.98
N THR A 38 -16.39 1.07 13.15
CA THR A 38 -17.42 0.14 12.66
C THR A 38 -17.85 0.51 11.24
N GLY A 39 -18.41 -0.45 10.50
CA GLY A 39 -18.93 -0.23 9.14
C GLY A 39 -17.85 0.05 8.09
N TYR A 40 -16.60 -0.33 8.35
CA TYR A 40 -15.46 -0.04 7.46
C TYR A 40 -14.73 -1.31 7.04
N SER A 41 -14.17 -1.30 5.83
CA SER A 41 -13.26 -2.34 5.33
C SER A 41 -11.84 -1.81 5.34
N ILE A 42 -10.95 -2.43 6.11
CA ILE A 42 -9.55 -2.02 6.24
C ILE A 42 -8.67 -2.98 5.44
N ARG A 43 -7.82 -2.43 4.56
CA ARG A 43 -6.89 -3.18 3.71
C ARG A 43 -5.58 -3.41 4.44
N ILE A 44 -5.14 -4.66 4.49
CA ILE A 44 -3.84 -5.09 5.02
C ILE A 44 -3.03 -5.65 3.84
N ASP A 45 -2.49 -4.76 3.01
CA ASP A 45 -1.94 -5.13 1.71
C ASP A 45 -0.58 -4.48 1.39
N GLY A 46 0.04 -3.83 2.38
CA GLY A 46 1.32 -3.13 2.20
C GLY A 46 1.28 -1.99 1.17
N GLY A 47 0.08 -1.53 0.78
CA GLY A 47 -0.11 -0.53 -0.26
C GLY A 47 -0.27 -1.08 -1.67
N MET A 48 -0.43 -2.40 -1.85
CA MET A 48 -0.62 -3.05 -3.16
C MET A 48 -1.76 -2.42 -3.98
N CYS A 49 -2.86 -2.04 -3.32
CA CYS A 49 -4.02 -1.48 -4.02
C CYS A 49 -3.97 0.04 -4.19
N LEU A 50 -2.89 0.70 -3.77
CA LEU A 50 -2.75 2.12 -4.05
C LEU A 50 -2.67 2.33 -5.58
N PRO A 51 -3.18 3.45 -6.11
CA PRO A 51 -3.13 3.74 -7.54
C PRO A 51 -1.69 3.88 -8.09
N VAL A 52 -0.71 3.90 -7.20
CA VAL A 52 0.70 3.77 -7.57
C VAL A 52 1.09 2.34 -7.93
N GLY A 53 0.37 1.29 -7.53
CA GLY A 53 0.75 -0.13 -7.71
C GLY A 53 0.85 -0.63 -9.17
N SER A 54 0.28 0.10 -10.14
CA SER A 54 0.49 -0.17 -11.57
C SER A 54 1.79 0.44 -12.12
N ARG A 55 2.51 1.22 -11.29
CA ARG A 55 3.74 1.92 -11.63
C ARG A 55 4.78 1.64 -10.53
N THR A 56 6.04 1.51 -10.88
CA THR A 56 7.09 1.50 -9.84
C THR A 56 7.11 2.84 -9.09
N TRP A 57 7.63 2.88 -7.85
CA TRP A 57 7.80 4.15 -7.12
C TRP A 57 8.61 5.17 -7.94
N ASP A 58 9.61 4.70 -8.69
CA ASP A 58 10.40 5.50 -9.62
C ASP A 58 9.57 6.04 -10.80
N GLU A 59 8.66 5.24 -11.36
CA GLU A 59 7.70 5.69 -12.38
C GLU A 59 6.71 6.71 -11.85
N TYR A 60 6.21 6.52 -10.62
CA TYR A 60 5.34 7.48 -9.95
C TYR A 60 6.05 8.83 -9.75
N VAL A 61 7.22 8.83 -9.11
CA VAL A 61 8.01 10.06 -8.82
C VAL A 61 8.38 10.79 -10.10
N ARG A 62 8.80 10.06 -11.15
CA ARG A 62 9.10 10.63 -12.47
C ARG A 62 7.88 11.32 -13.07
N SER A 63 6.72 10.65 -13.11
CA SER A 63 5.49 11.22 -13.67
C SER A 63 5.03 12.48 -12.92
N HIS A 64 5.19 12.51 -11.60
CA HIS A 64 4.86 13.68 -10.78
C HIS A 64 5.80 14.87 -11.04
N LYS A 65 7.12 14.64 -11.15
CA LYS A 65 8.09 15.69 -11.48
C LYS A 65 7.82 16.33 -12.85
N GLU A 66 7.44 15.53 -13.84
CA GLU A 66 7.08 16.03 -15.17
C GLU A 66 5.76 16.82 -15.16
N ALA A 67 4.75 16.36 -14.43
CA ALA A 67 3.48 17.06 -14.29
C ALA A 67 3.63 18.43 -13.60
N VAL A 68 4.49 18.53 -12.58
CA VAL A 68 4.81 19.79 -11.90
C VAL A 68 5.50 20.76 -12.86
N LYS A 69 6.53 20.32 -13.61
CA LYS A 69 7.23 21.16 -14.60
C LYS A 69 6.29 21.77 -15.65
N LYS A 70 5.26 21.03 -16.09
CA LYS A 70 4.28 21.52 -17.06
C LYS A 70 3.31 22.56 -16.49
N LYS A 71 3.06 22.57 -15.17
CA LYS A 71 2.19 23.56 -14.51
C LYS A 71 2.91 24.86 -14.18
N THR A 72 4.24 24.82 -14.05
CA THR A 72 5.06 26.00 -13.75
C THR A 72 5.52 26.74 -15.01
N LYS A 73 5.10 26.27 -16.20
CA LYS A 73 5.43 26.85 -17.50
C LYS A 73 4.15 27.34 -18.16
#